data_AF-A0A182FI00-F1
#
_entry.id   AF-A0A182FI00-F1
#
_cell.length_a   1.000
_cell.length_b   1.000
_cell.length_c   1.000
_cell.angle_alpha   90.00
_cell.angle_beta   90.00
_cell.angle_gamma   90.00
#
_symmetry.space_group_name_H-M   'P 1'
#
loop_
_entity.id
_entity.type
_entity.pdbx_description
1 polymer ?
#
loop_
_entity_poly.entity_id
_entity_poly.type
_entity_poly.pdbx_seq_one_letter_code
_entity_poly.pdbx_strand_id
1 'polypeptide(L)'
;MKVHEALTIHQHEPQQQQQQQHPQDAPVSSSLSSAHGSIERLIDQYLGPLYPHYDTDHTRPMLIRQARDLLVCTYRGDLERFEGHFLRPATDIVRQLRTGYQQGKVSDREGC
;
A
#
# COMPACT_ATOMS: atom_id res chain seq x y z
N MET A 1 -57.66 -12.72 47.71
CA MET A 1 -58.20 -14.10 47.56
C MET A 1 -57.45 -14.78 46.42
N LYS A 2 -57.23 -16.08 46.58
CA LYS A 2 -56.34 -16.97 45.83
C LYS A 2 -56.88 -17.33 44.43
N VAL A 3 -55.92 -17.77 43.59
CA VAL A 3 -56.01 -18.61 42.37
C VAL A 3 -56.71 -17.98 41.16
N HIS A 4 -56.12 -18.01 39.96
CA HIS A 4 -56.13 -19.06 38.93
C HIS A 4 -55.09 -18.60 37.86
N GLU A 5 -54.41 -19.37 37.02
CA GLU A 5 -54.32 -20.79 36.70
C GLU A 5 -53.25 -20.86 35.60
N ALA A 6 -52.37 -21.86 35.64
CA ALA A 6 -51.36 -22.09 34.62
C ALA A 6 -52.01 -22.75 33.39
N LEU A 7 -51.74 -22.23 32.19
CA LEU A 7 -51.97 -22.95 30.95
C LEU A 7 -50.74 -22.86 30.03
N THR A 8 -49.99 -23.96 30.05
CA THR A 8 -49.23 -24.59 28.97
C THR A 8 -49.15 -23.82 27.64
N ILE A 9 -47.99 -23.22 27.37
CA ILE A 9 -47.65 -22.77 26.02
C ILE A 9 -47.22 -23.99 25.18
N HIS A 10 -47.99 -24.19 24.13
CA HIS A 10 -47.81 -25.15 23.05
C HIS A 10 -46.43 -25.04 22.39
N GLN A 11 -45.72 -26.16 22.34
CA GLN A 11 -44.67 -26.41 21.35
C GLN A 11 -45.36 -26.71 20.01
N HIS A 12 -45.15 -25.86 19.01
CA HIS A 12 -45.44 -26.15 17.61
C HIS A 12 -44.32 -25.55 16.76
N GLU A 13 -43.46 -26.43 16.23
CA GLU A 13 -42.67 -26.16 15.02
C GLU A 13 -43.67 -26.05 13.85
N PRO A 14 -43.42 -25.25 12.79
CA PRO A 14 -42.74 -25.90 11.66
C PRO A 14 -41.98 -24.99 10.66
N GLN A 15 -41.14 -25.65 9.87
CA GLN A 15 -40.86 -25.41 8.44
C GLN A 15 -39.89 -24.30 7.99
N GLN A 16 -38.85 -24.81 7.35
CA GLN A 16 -37.99 -24.23 6.33
C GLN A 16 -38.71 -23.30 5.35
N GLN A 17 -38.15 -22.09 5.12
CA GLN A 17 -38.40 -21.35 3.88
C GLN A 17 -37.16 -20.56 3.42
N GLN A 18 -36.42 -21.22 2.54
CA GLN A 18 -35.75 -20.74 1.33
C GLN A 18 -35.67 -19.21 1.06
N GLN A 19 -34.43 -18.72 1.03
CA GLN A 19 -33.83 -17.91 -0.04
C GLN A 19 -34.19 -16.42 -0.14
N GLN A 20 -33.30 -15.57 0.39
CA GLN A 20 -33.04 -14.23 -0.13
C GLN A 20 -31.54 -13.94 -0.11
N GLN A 21 -30.98 -13.86 -1.31
CA GLN A 21 -29.59 -13.51 -1.59
C GLN A 21 -29.36 -12.04 -1.22
N HIS A 22 -28.45 -11.77 -0.28
CA HIS A 22 -27.83 -10.45 -0.11
C HIS A 22 -26.47 -10.46 -0.84
N PRO A 23 -26.04 -9.33 -1.45
CA PRO A 23 -24.86 -9.29 -2.31
C PRO A 23 -23.62 -9.61 -1.50
N GLN A 24 -22.72 -10.36 -2.12
CA GLN A 24 -21.41 -10.62 -1.55
C GLN A 24 -20.60 -9.32 -1.60
N ASP A 25 -20.40 -8.70 -0.45
CA ASP A 25 -19.24 -7.83 -0.23
C ASP A 25 -18.01 -8.73 -0.24
N ALA A 26 -17.57 -9.09 -1.43
CA ALA A 26 -16.25 -9.62 -1.64
C ALA A 26 -15.25 -8.59 -1.11
N PRO A 27 -14.24 -8.99 -0.31
CA PRO A 27 -13.02 -8.20 -0.34
C PRO A 27 -12.55 -8.29 -1.79
N VAL A 28 -12.63 -7.16 -2.51
CA VAL A 28 -11.85 -6.95 -3.72
C VAL A 28 -10.39 -6.96 -3.29
N SER A 29 -9.90 -8.18 -3.05
CA SER A 29 -8.49 -8.51 -3.06
C SER A 29 -8.13 -8.37 -4.53
N SER A 30 -7.88 -7.11 -4.91
CA SER A 30 -7.30 -6.73 -6.17
C SER A 30 -6.03 -7.57 -6.29
N SER A 31 -6.12 -8.69 -6.99
CA SER A 31 -4.99 -9.50 -7.36
C SER A 31 -4.05 -8.56 -8.12
N LEU A 32 -3.00 -8.08 -7.43
CA LEU A 32 -1.90 -7.30 -7.98
C LEU A 32 -0.98 -8.19 -8.82
N SER A 33 -1.55 -9.14 -9.56
CA SER A 33 -0.83 -10.03 -10.47
C SER A 33 -0.83 -9.40 -11.86
N SER A 34 0.12 -8.49 -12.08
CA SER A 34 0.59 -8.23 -13.44
C SER A 34 2.07 -7.88 -13.43
N ALA A 35 2.88 -8.93 -13.55
CA ALA A 35 4.21 -9.07 -14.20
C ALA A 35 5.33 -8.00 -14.07
N HIS A 36 5.11 -6.83 -13.47
CA HIS A 36 6.14 -5.89 -13.07
C HIS A 36 6.28 -5.95 -11.55
N GLY A 37 7.53 -5.90 -11.06
CA GLY A 37 7.88 -6.24 -9.69
C GLY A 37 6.99 -5.58 -8.62
N SER A 38 6.91 -6.24 -7.46
CA SER A 38 6.19 -5.70 -6.32
C SER A 38 6.68 -4.29 -5.95
N ILE A 39 5.83 -3.48 -5.33
CA ILE A 39 6.18 -2.12 -4.94
C ILE A 39 7.46 -2.05 -4.10
N GLU A 40 7.68 -3.04 -3.23
CA GLU A 40 8.90 -3.17 -2.43
C GLU A 40 10.13 -3.25 -3.32
N ARG A 41 10.10 -4.07 -4.38
CA ARG A 41 11.23 -4.19 -5.32
C ARG A 41 11.51 -2.88 -6.04
N LEU A 42 10.46 -2.13 -6.42
CA LEU A 42 10.64 -0.83 -7.05
C LEU A 42 11.29 0.17 -6.08
N ILE A 43 10.82 0.22 -4.83
CA ILE A 43 11.40 1.10 -3.81
C ILE A 43 12.85 0.69 -3.51
N ASP A 44 13.14 -0.59 -3.38
CA ASP A 44 14.50 -1.11 -3.17
C ASP A 44 15.42 -0.71 -4.33
N GLN A 45 14.95 -0.88 -5.58
CA GLN A 45 15.73 -0.61 -6.78
C GLN A 45 16.01 0.87 -7.01
N TYR A 46 14.99 1.71 -6.86
CA TYR A 46 15.08 3.13 -7.21
C TYR A 46 15.57 4.00 -6.04
N LEU A 47 15.08 3.74 -4.82
CA LEU A 47 15.39 4.59 -3.65
C LEU A 47 16.50 4.02 -2.78
N GLY A 48 16.68 2.69 -2.74
CA GLY A 48 17.72 2.04 -1.92
C GLY A 48 19.12 2.68 -2.07
N PRO A 49 19.65 2.86 -3.29
CA PRO A 49 20.96 3.47 -3.51
C PRO A 49 21.06 4.97 -3.19
N LEU A 50 19.92 5.65 -3.02
CA LEU A 50 19.86 7.09 -2.77
C LEU A 50 19.93 7.42 -1.28
N TYR A 51 19.44 6.52 -0.43
CA TYR A 51 19.40 6.72 1.01
C TYR A 51 20.57 5.99 1.69
N PRO A 52 21.49 6.72 2.35
CA PRO A 52 22.44 6.06 3.25
C PRO A 52 21.64 5.43 4.40
N HIS A 53 22.02 4.23 4.83
CA HIS A 53 21.34 3.50 5.91
C HIS A 53 19.90 3.05 5.59
N TYR A 54 19.61 2.76 4.31
CA TYR A 54 18.31 2.30 3.83
C TYR A 54 17.71 1.14 4.64
N ASP A 55 18.55 0.18 5.05
CA ASP A 55 18.14 -1.03 5.76
C ASP A 55 18.02 -0.86 7.29
N THR A 56 18.41 0.29 7.85
CA THR A 56 18.35 0.54 9.30
C THR A 56 17.25 1.53 9.67
N ASP A 57 16.75 1.45 10.91
CA ASP A 57 15.90 2.44 11.57
C ASP A 57 14.71 2.94 10.75
N HIS A 58 13.93 1.99 10.21
CA HIS A 58 12.59 2.24 9.65
C HIS A 58 12.52 2.96 8.29
N THR A 59 13.66 3.35 7.70
CA THR A 59 13.70 4.06 6.40
C THR A 59 12.95 3.27 5.31
N ARG A 60 13.38 2.02 5.05
CA ARG A 60 12.72 1.14 4.07
C ARG A 60 11.22 0.93 4.35
N PRO A 61 10.80 0.52 5.56
CA PRO A 61 9.37 0.38 5.89
C PRO A 61 8.54 1.65 5.66
N MET A 62 9.06 2.84 6.02
CA MET A 62 8.37 4.10 5.79
C MET A 62 8.22 4.41 4.31
N LEU A 63 9.29 4.26 3.53
CA LEU A 63 9.26 4.51 2.08
C LEU A 63 8.26 3.58 1.38
N ILE A 64 8.22 2.30 1.77
CA ILE A 64 7.23 1.35 1.23
C ILE A 64 5.81 1.77 1.61
N ARG A 65 5.57 2.20 2.86
CA ARG A 65 4.24 2.64 3.30
C ARG A 65 3.78 3.86 2.48
N GLN A 66 4.63 4.87 2.36
CA GLN A 66 4.33 6.10 1.60
C GLN A 66 4.13 5.80 0.11
N ALA A 67 4.97 4.94 -0.48
CA ALA A 67 4.82 4.52 -1.86
C ALA A 67 3.48 3.80 -2.08
N ARG A 68 3.07 2.93 -1.15
CA ARG A 68 1.76 2.24 -1.22
C ARG A 68 0.61 3.24 -1.16
N ASP A 69 0.67 4.20 -0.23
CA ASP A 69 -0.35 5.25 -0.14
C ASP A 69 -0.42 6.07 -1.42
N LEU A 70 0.72 6.46 -1.98
CA LEU A 70 0.78 7.21 -3.23
C LEU A 70 0.26 6.39 -4.42
N LEU A 71 0.66 5.12 -4.50
CA LEU A 71 0.21 4.17 -5.52
C LEU A 71 -1.31 4.01 -5.50
N VAL A 72 -1.91 3.83 -4.32
CA VAL A 72 -3.35 3.64 -4.17
C VAL A 72 -4.11 4.94 -4.38
N CYS A 73 -3.71 6.02 -3.72
CA CYS A 73 -4.50 7.26 -3.67
C CYS A 73 -4.36 8.11 -4.93
N THR A 74 -3.21 8.06 -5.62
CA THR A 74 -2.94 8.91 -6.81
C THR A 74 -2.91 8.11 -8.09
N TYR A 75 -2.26 6.95 -8.07
CA TYR A 75 -2.07 6.10 -9.26
C TYR A 75 -3.12 4.98 -9.36
N ARG A 76 -4.07 4.90 -8.42
CA ARG A 76 -5.16 3.91 -8.38
C ARG A 76 -4.71 2.45 -8.50
N GLY A 77 -3.51 2.14 -7.98
CA GLY A 77 -2.93 0.80 -8.04
C GLY A 77 -2.13 0.49 -9.30
N ASP A 78 -2.03 1.43 -10.25
CA ASP A 78 -1.25 1.25 -11.48
C ASP A 78 0.27 1.40 -11.22
N LEU A 79 0.95 0.26 -11.14
CA LEU A 79 2.39 0.19 -10.89
C LEU A 79 3.23 0.74 -12.05
N GLU A 80 2.82 0.51 -13.30
CA GLU A 80 3.57 0.97 -14.47
C GLU A 80 3.54 2.50 -14.54
N ARG A 81 2.36 3.09 -14.33
CA ARG A 81 2.20 4.54 -14.30
C ARG A 81 2.92 5.15 -13.11
N PHE A 82 2.88 4.51 -11.94
CA PHE A 82 3.64 4.95 -10.77
C PHE A 82 5.15 4.93 -11.02
N GLU A 83 5.69 3.84 -11.60
CA GLU A 83 7.11 3.74 -11.92
C GLU A 83 7.53 4.81 -12.93
N GLY A 84 6.78 4.92 -14.04
CA GLY A 84 7.12 5.80 -15.16
C GLY A 84 6.95 7.29 -14.87
N HIS A 85 5.91 7.67 -14.13
CA HIS A 85 5.60 9.08 -13.88
C HIS A 85 6.08 9.61 -12.53
N PHE A 86 6.41 8.74 -11.57
CA PHE A 86 6.88 9.17 -10.26
C PHE A 86 8.29 8.67 -9.96
N LEU A 87 8.50 7.35 -9.85
CA LEU A 87 9.76 6.82 -9.34
C LEU A 87 10.95 7.14 -10.23
N ARG A 88 10.84 6.93 -11.54
CA ARG A 88 11.92 7.23 -12.49
C ARG A 88 12.27 8.73 -12.48
N PRO A 89 11.32 9.66 -12.71
CA PRO A 89 11.62 11.10 -12.64
C PRO A 89 12.21 11.54 -11.31
N ALA A 90 11.66 11.07 -10.18
CA ALA A 90 12.15 11.44 -8.85
C ALA A 90 13.59 10.96 -8.63
N THR A 91 13.90 9.73 -9.04
CA THR A 91 15.24 9.15 -8.91
C THR A 91 16.25 9.91 -9.77
N ASP A 92 15.88 10.24 -11.01
CA ASP A 92 16.77 10.97 -11.93
C ASP A 92 17.12 12.36 -11.39
N ILE A 93 16.13 13.08 -10.83
CA ILE A 93 16.37 14.39 -10.19
C ILE A 93 17.37 14.25 -9.04
N VAL A 94 17.16 13.30 -8.12
CA VAL A 94 18.06 13.12 -6.96
C VAL A 94 19.47 12.73 -7.41
N ARG A 95 19.60 11.89 -8.43
CA ARG A 95 20.91 11.51 -8.99
C ARG A 95 21.63 12.71 -9.59
N GLN A 96 20.93 13.52 -10.38
CA GLN A 96 21.48 14.74 -10.97
C GLN A 96 21.94 15.73 -9.89
N LEU A 97 21.11 15.94 -8.87
CA LEU A 97 21.46 16.80 -7.73
C LEU A 97 22.72 16.30 -7.01
N ARG A 98 22.83 14.99 -6.77
CA ARG A 98 24.01 14.39 -6.14
C ARG A 98 25.27 14.59 -6.99
N THR A 99 25.18 14.37 -8.29
CA THR A 99 26.31 14.57 -9.21
C THR A 99 26.73 16.04 -9.27
N GLY A 100 25.78 16.97 -9.42
CA GLY A 100 26.08 18.40 -9.45
C GLY A 100 26.69 18.91 -8.13
N TYR A 101 26.17 18.45 -6.99
CA TYR A 101 26.72 18.80 -5.69
C TYR A 101 28.14 18.24 -5.47
N GLN A 102 28.41 17.03 -5.95
CA GLN A 102 29.75 16.44 -5.90
C GLN A 102 30.74 17.18 -6.80
N GLN A 103 30.31 17.63 -7.99
CA GLN A 103 31.14 18.43 -8.91
C GLN A 103 31.46 19.82 -8.35
N GLY A 104 30.48 20.51 -7.75
CA GLY A 104 30.71 21.80 -7.10
C GLY A 104 31.71 21.73 -5.94
N LYS A 105 31.73 20.61 -5.20
CA LYS A 105 32.71 20.38 -4.12
C LYS A 105 34.14 20.11 -4.57
N VAL A 106 34.38 19.81 -5.85
CA VAL A 106 35.73 19.64 -6.39
C VAL A 106 36.36 21.00 -6.70
N SER A 107 35.60 21.96 -7.25
CA SER A 107 36.11 23.30 -7.57
C SER A 107 36.51 24.14 -6.36
N ASP A 108 35.88 23.96 -5.20
CA ASP A 108 36.23 24.73 -3.98
C ASP A 108 37.49 24.22 -3.27
N ARG A 109 38.10 23.10 -3.70
CA ARG A 109 39.31 22.53 -3.06
C ARG A 109 40.61 22.75 -3.86
N GLU A 110 40.55 23.37 -5.02
CA GLU A 110 41.72 23.73 -5.86
C GLU A 110 42.04 25.23 -5.82
N GLY A 111 41.72 25.93 -4.73
CA GLY A 111 42.18 27.29 -4.45
C GLY A 111 43.28 27.28 -3.38
N CYS A 112 44.52 27.00 -3.76
CA CYS A 112 45.70 27.39 -3.01
C CYS A 112 45.99 28.89 -3.20
#